data_AF-A0A7C1HZA8-F1
#
_entry.id   AF-A0A7C1HZA8-F1
#
_cell.length_a   1.000
_cell.length_b   1.000
_cell.length_c   1.000
_cell.angle_alpha   90.00
_cell.angle_beta   90.00
_cell.angle_gamma   90.00
#
_symmetry.space_group_name_H-M   'P 1'
#
loop_
_entity.id
_entity.type
_entity.pdbx_description
1 polymer ?
#
loop_
_entity_poly.entity_id
_entity_poly.type
_entity_poly.pdbx_seq_one_letter_code
_entity_poly.pdbx_strand_id
1 'polypeptide(L)'
;MVHLTVDIGGRPGLDCRGFCSYCYFKHVGDIEPFGCKNCLPFIKGCDYCSRGVREQYTGFKDLREVADDVLAQLQIVQGDLDRITISGGGDPSCYPRFEDLVGLLGSMEVPLHIGYTSGKGFDDPALGDFLIENGLTEVSYTIFSSDPRLRAKYMHDPTPEASLAVLERLCAGIDVYAAGVILPGVNDGEDIFRTCEWLESRGAKGLILMRFANQREQGLILGNAPIIAGQRVHSVEEFRDLVTELNDTFSMKISGTPLWDPSIGSPFAILDEPELLATLPRVQKRASVVTGSIAAPFVQRVLDACGNRSRVIPAHSEIACLITIDDLIALRLDDLEDTVILPGRAFVHDTEARETLSADGRTREVVRGPDTLTADAETSMGMERTGVLMMEMEGFGELIRTINKYGR
;
A
#
# COMPACT_ATOMS: atom_id res chain seq x y z
N MET A 1 15.42 4.35 15.55
CA MET A 1 15.32 5.56 14.73
C MET A 1 14.03 6.27 15.09
N VAL A 2 14.09 7.56 15.37
CA VAL A 2 12.93 8.37 15.75
C VAL A 2 12.48 9.17 14.53
N HIS A 3 11.29 8.89 14.04
CA HIS A 3 10.71 9.57 12.88
C HIS A 3 9.54 10.45 13.30
N LEU A 4 9.51 11.69 12.81
CA LEU A 4 8.38 12.60 12.96
C LEU A 4 7.53 12.55 11.69
N THR A 5 6.22 12.40 11.81
CA THR A 5 5.30 12.50 10.66
C THR A 5 4.49 13.78 10.77
N VAL A 6 4.67 14.67 9.79
CA VAL A 6 3.96 15.94 9.65
C VAL A 6 2.75 15.71 8.76
N ASP A 7 1.58 15.61 9.37
CA ASP A 7 0.29 15.46 8.67
C ASP A 7 -0.29 16.83 8.31
N ILE A 8 -0.22 17.19 7.02
CA ILE A 8 -0.76 18.44 6.46
C ILE A 8 -2.26 18.37 6.15
N GLY A 9 -2.89 17.21 6.33
CA GLY A 9 -4.27 16.95 5.93
C GLY A 9 -4.46 16.90 4.42
N GLY A 10 -5.57 17.46 3.95
CA GLY A 10 -5.93 17.48 2.53
C GLY A 10 -6.85 16.33 2.13
N ARG A 11 -7.84 16.62 1.28
CA ARG A 11 -8.79 15.65 0.75
C ARG A 11 -8.19 14.91 -0.44
N PRO A 12 -8.09 13.58 -0.41
CA PRO A 12 -7.59 12.80 -1.55
C PRO A 12 -8.35 13.11 -2.84
N GLY A 13 -7.58 13.35 -3.91
CA GLY A 13 -8.09 13.69 -5.24
C GLY A 13 -8.64 15.12 -5.38
N LEU A 14 -9.28 15.70 -4.36
CA LEU A 14 -9.78 17.08 -4.41
C LEU A 14 -8.66 18.11 -4.18
N ASP A 15 -7.89 17.93 -3.11
CA ASP A 15 -6.76 18.79 -2.74
C ASP A 15 -5.44 18.30 -3.40
N CYS A 16 -5.57 17.64 -4.55
CA CYS A 16 -4.48 17.17 -5.42
C CYS A 16 -4.51 17.86 -6.79
N ARG A 17 -5.11 19.07 -6.87
CA ARG A 17 -5.48 19.75 -8.13
C ARG A 17 -6.40 18.93 -9.04
N GLY A 18 -7.25 18.10 -8.43
CA GLY A 18 -8.21 17.25 -9.12
C GLY A 18 -7.75 15.79 -9.25
N PHE A 19 -8.75 14.93 -9.48
CA PHE A 19 -8.57 13.49 -9.57
C PHE A 19 -7.76 13.12 -10.81
N CYS A 20 -6.82 12.18 -10.69
CA CYS A 20 -6.36 11.45 -11.87
C CYS A 20 -7.53 10.65 -12.48
N SER A 21 -7.49 10.38 -13.78
CA SER A 21 -8.47 9.54 -14.48
C SER A 21 -8.64 8.16 -13.84
N TYR A 22 -7.56 7.63 -13.26
CA TYR A 22 -7.47 6.33 -12.58
C TYR A 22 -7.50 6.44 -11.05
N CYS A 23 -7.85 7.59 -10.47
CA CYS A 23 -7.77 7.82 -9.03
C CYS A 23 -8.74 6.91 -8.25
N TYR A 24 -8.21 6.18 -7.26
CA TYR A 24 -8.99 5.33 -6.35
C TYR A 24 -10.11 6.09 -5.64
N PHE A 25 -9.85 7.31 -5.17
CA PHE A 25 -10.85 8.08 -4.42
C PHE A 25 -11.94 8.71 -5.29
N LYS A 26 -11.85 8.57 -6.62
CA LYS A 26 -12.88 9.04 -7.53
C LYS A 26 -14.16 8.22 -7.31
N HIS A 27 -15.31 8.90 -7.26
CA HIS A 27 -16.63 8.28 -7.04
C HIS A 27 -16.86 7.66 -5.66
N VAL A 28 -15.96 7.83 -4.69
CA VAL A 28 -16.20 7.40 -3.31
C VAL A 28 -17.32 8.25 -2.71
N GLY A 29 -18.38 7.59 -2.25
CA GLY A 29 -19.52 8.20 -1.60
C GLY A 29 -19.60 7.85 -0.11
N ASP A 30 -20.78 8.07 0.47
CA ASP A 30 -21.08 7.57 1.81
C ASP A 30 -21.26 6.06 1.77
N ILE A 31 -20.45 5.37 2.57
CA ILE A 31 -20.54 3.93 2.78
C ILE A 31 -20.83 3.64 4.26
N GLU A 32 -21.60 2.58 4.48
CA GLU A 32 -21.78 2.03 5.81
C GLU A 32 -20.43 1.50 6.34
N PRO A 33 -20.15 1.62 7.66
CA PRO A 33 -18.91 1.09 8.21
C PRO A 33 -18.78 -0.40 7.96
N PHE A 34 -17.66 -0.88 7.41
CA PHE A 34 -17.48 -2.30 7.13
C PHE A 34 -17.43 -3.19 8.38
N GLY A 35 -16.94 -2.63 9.49
CA GLY A 35 -16.49 -3.40 10.65
C GLY A 35 -15.02 -3.79 10.54
N CYS A 36 -14.37 -4.04 11.67
CA CYS A 36 -13.00 -4.56 11.77
C CYS A 36 -12.74 -5.04 13.20
N LYS A 37 -11.54 -5.57 13.46
CA LYS A 37 -11.09 -6.01 14.80
C LYS A 37 -11.10 -4.90 15.88
N ASN A 38 -11.06 -3.63 15.48
CA ASN A 38 -11.05 -2.49 16.42
C ASN A 38 -12.46 -2.04 16.82
N CYS A 39 -13.51 -2.63 16.23
CA CYS A 39 -14.88 -2.35 16.61
C CYS A 39 -15.20 -2.92 17.99
N LEU A 40 -16.12 -2.28 18.71
CA LEU A 40 -16.64 -2.85 19.95
C LEU A 40 -17.48 -4.10 19.64
N PRO A 41 -17.58 -5.08 20.57
CA PRO A 41 -18.26 -6.36 20.30
C PRO A 41 -19.71 -6.27 19.83
N PHE A 42 -20.41 -5.18 20.14
CA PHE A 42 -21.82 -4.97 19.80
C PHE A 42 -22.07 -3.73 18.91
N ILE A 43 -21.00 -3.03 18.51
CA ILE A 43 -21.10 -1.79 17.73
C ILE A 43 -20.18 -1.91 16.52
N LYS A 44 -20.79 -1.98 15.34
CA LYS A 44 -20.10 -1.93 14.05
C LYS A 44 -19.79 -0.47 13.71
N GLY A 45 -18.53 -0.19 13.36
CA GLY A 45 -18.06 1.16 13.05
C GLY A 45 -17.19 1.74 14.16
N CYS A 46 -15.88 1.56 14.02
CA CYS A 46 -14.88 2.37 14.72
C CYS A 46 -14.33 3.44 13.77
N ASP A 47 -13.46 4.31 14.26
CA ASP A 47 -12.83 5.35 13.44
C ASP A 47 -12.09 4.78 12.20
N TYR A 48 -11.34 3.69 12.40
CA TYR A 48 -10.56 3.05 11.34
C TYR A 48 -11.40 2.56 10.16
N CYS A 49 -12.44 1.74 10.43
CA CYS A 49 -13.25 1.14 9.37
C CYS A 49 -14.41 2.04 8.88
N SER A 50 -14.61 3.20 9.51
CA SER A 50 -15.62 4.17 9.08
C SER A 50 -14.99 5.33 8.34
N ARG A 51 -13.98 6.01 8.92
CA ARG A 51 -13.35 7.21 8.35
C ARG A 51 -11.95 6.93 7.81
N GLY A 52 -11.13 6.17 8.54
CA GLY A 52 -9.73 5.92 8.20
C GLY A 52 -9.56 5.27 6.83
N VAL A 53 -10.33 4.24 6.52
CA VAL A 53 -10.31 3.56 5.21
C VAL A 53 -10.70 4.46 4.02
N ARG A 54 -11.41 5.56 4.28
CA ARG A 54 -11.79 6.55 3.25
C ARG A 54 -10.79 7.69 3.12
N GLU A 55 -9.79 7.74 4.00
CA GLU A 55 -8.88 8.88 4.15
C GLU A 55 -9.69 10.19 4.22
N GLN A 56 -10.71 10.20 5.08
CA GLN A 56 -11.65 11.32 5.14
C GLN A 56 -11.04 12.52 5.87
N TYR A 57 -10.47 13.45 5.10
CA TYR A 57 -10.02 14.75 5.57
C TYR A 57 -11.05 15.85 5.27
N THR A 58 -11.03 16.92 6.06
CA THR A 58 -11.86 18.11 5.81
C THR A 58 -11.23 19.08 4.80
N GLY A 59 -9.91 19.02 4.65
CA GLY A 59 -9.10 19.87 3.79
C GLY A 59 -7.66 19.94 4.31
N PHE A 60 -6.82 20.75 3.67
CA PHE A 60 -5.49 21.05 4.19
C PHE A 60 -5.58 21.81 5.52
N LYS A 61 -4.72 21.46 6.47
CA LYS A 61 -4.55 22.19 7.73
C LYS A 61 -3.86 23.53 7.48
N ASP A 62 -4.16 24.54 8.29
CA ASP A 62 -3.40 25.80 8.23
C ASP A 62 -1.95 25.56 8.69
N LEU A 63 -1.00 26.36 8.19
CA LEU A 63 0.42 26.23 8.56
C LEU A 63 0.62 26.33 10.07
N ARG A 64 -0.15 27.17 10.76
CA ARG A 64 -0.09 27.29 12.22
C ARG A 64 -0.53 26.00 12.92
N GLU A 65 -1.61 25.38 12.45
CA GLU A 65 -2.11 24.12 13.00
C GLU A 65 -1.07 23.01 12.82
N VAL A 66 -0.46 22.92 11.63
CA VAL A 66 0.65 21.98 11.36
C VAL A 66 1.84 22.24 12.29
N ALA A 67 2.22 23.50 12.48
CA ALA A 67 3.33 23.86 13.37
C ALA A 67 3.03 23.53 14.84
N ASP A 68 1.82 23.81 15.31
CA ASP A 68 1.37 23.48 16.68
C ASP A 68 1.37 21.96 16.90
N ASP A 69 0.91 21.17 15.93
CA ASP A 69 0.95 19.70 15.94
C ASP A 69 2.40 19.18 16.00
N VAL A 70 3.30 19.74 15.18
CA VAL A 70 4.72 19.39 15.16
C VAL A 70 5.38 19.67 16.51
N LEU A 71 5.14 20.86 17.08
CA LEU A 71 5.68 21.22 18.39
C LEU A 71 5.17 20.29 19.50
N ALA A 72 3.89 19.92 19.46
CA ALA A 72 3.31 18.98 20.41
C ALA A 72 3.95 17.59 20.30
N GLN A 73 4.18 17.09 19.08
CA GLN A 73 4.84 15.81 18.87
C GLN A 73 6.31 15.84 19.33
N LEU A 74 7.03 16.92 19.05
CA LEU A 74 8.43 17.12 19.49
C LEU A 74 8.57 17.06 21.02
N GLN A 75 7.57 17.50 21.78
CA GLN A 75 7.57 17.42 23.24
C GLN A 75 7.41 15.99 23.78
N ILE A 76 6.84 15.09 22.98
CA ILE A 76 6.57 13.69 23.35
C ILE A 76 7.72 12.78 22.90
N VAL A 77 8.35 13.13 21.78
CA VAL A 77 9.47 12.39 21.21
C VAL A 77 10.64 12.33 22.20
N GLN A 78 11.13 11.11 22.45
CA GLN A 78 12.32 10.87 23.26
C GLN A 78 13.50 10.51 22.35
N GLY A 79 14.58 11.31 22.41
CA GLY A 79 15.79 11.12 21.61
C GLY A 79 15.88 12.10 20.43
N ASP A 80 16.98 12.00 19.70
CA ASP A 80 17.23 12.84 18.53
C ASP A 80 16.39 12.35 17.34
N LEU A 81 15.87 13.30 16.55
CA LEU A 81 15.11 12.99 15.34
C LEU A 81 16.04 12.60 14.21
N ASP A 82 15.78 11.45 13.59
CA ASP A 82 16.55 10.98 12.43
C ASP A 82 15.94 11.47 11.11
N ARG A 83 14.62 11.68 11.07
CA ARG A 83 13.88 12.03 9.85
C ARG A 83 12.54 12.71 10.14
N ILE A 84 12.17 13.68 9.32
CA ILE A 84 10.83 14.28 9.27
C ILE A 84 10.17 13.89 7.96
N THR A 85 9.00 13.23 8.02
CA THR A 85 8.21 12.86 6.83
C THR A 85 7.00 13.77 6.70
N ILE A 86 6.90 14.50 5.60
CA ILE A 86 5.72 15.29 5.23
C ILE A 86 4.74 14.36 4.50
N SER A 87 3.51 14.29 5.00
CA SER A 87 2.45 13.44 4.46
C SER A 87 1.07 14.08 4.71
N GLY A 88 0.03 13.54 4.08
CA GLY A 88 -1.36 13.96 4.25
C GLY A 88 -2.27 13.17 3.31
N GLY A 89 -3.58 13.36 3.42
CA GLY A 89 -4.53 12.80 2.44
C GLY A 89 -4.52 13.56 1.11
N GLY A 90 -4.16 14.85 1.12
CA GLY A 90 -3.94 15.64 -0.08
C GLY A 90 -2.52 15.44 -0.62
N ASP A 91 -2.26 15.97 -1.82
CA ASP A 91 -0.91 15.93 -2.37
C ASP A 91 -0.05 17.05 -1.74
N PRO A 92 1.09 16.75 -1.08
CA PRO A 92 1.97 17.77 -0.52
C PRO A 92 2.39 18.86 -1.51
N SER A 93 2.59 18.53 -2.79
CA SER A 93 2.91 19.54 -3.80
C SER A 93 1.81 20.59 -3.97
N CYS A 94 0.58 20.26 -3.63
CA CYS A 94 -0.59 21.13 -3.74
C CYS A 94 -0.90 21.87 -2.43
N TYR A 95 -0.11 21.68 -1.37
CA TYR A 95 -0.30 22.36 -0.11
C TYR A 95 -0.05 23.88 -0.28
N PRO A 96 -1.01 24.76 0.08
CA PRO A 96 -0.91 26.19 -0.23
C PRO A 96 0.31 26.92 0.37
N ARG A 97 0.88 26.38 1.46
CA ARG A 97 2.02 26.96 2.18
C ARG A 97 3.21 25.99 2.19
N PHE A 98 3.39 25.22 1.13
CA PHE A 98 4.40 24.16 1.07
C PHE A 98 5.83 24.67 1.25
N GLU A 99 6.23 25.72 0.53
CA GLU A 99 7.56 26.31 0.68
C GLU A 99 7.81 26.83 2.09
N ASP A 100 6.83 27.50 2.70
CA ASP A 100 6.93 27.99 4.08
C ASP A 100 7.06 26.85 5.09
N LEU A 101 6.30 25.75 4.88
CA LEU A 101 6.40 24.56 5.71
C LEU A 101 7.78 23.92 5.60
N VAL A 102 8.28 23.76 4.37
CA VAL A 102 9.61 23.19 4.13
C VAL A 102 10.71 24.07 4.72
N GLY A 103 10.63 25.40 4.58
CA GLY A 103 11.58 26.31 5.21
C GLY A 103 11.54 26.26 6.75
N LEU A 104 10.34 26.13 7.34
CA LEU A 104 10.18 25.96 8.79
C LEU A 104 10.81 24.65 9.27
N LEU A 105 10.50 23.53 8.61
CA LEU A 105 11.03 22.22 8.99
C LEU A 105 12.54 22.10 8.71
N GLY A 106 13.02 22.66 7.60
CA GLY A 106 14.43 22.66 7.23
C GLY A 106 15.32 23.39 8.24
N SER A 107 14.78 24.40 8.94
CA SER A 107 15.51 25.10 10.03
C SER A 107 15.85 24.20 11.23
N MET A 108 15.24 23.01 11.33
CA MET A 108 15.57 22.02 12.35
C MET A 108 16.82 21.21 12.02
N GLU A 109 17.36 21.33 10.79
CA GLU A 109 18.55 20.60 10.31
C GLU A 109 18.41 19.06 10.40
N VAL A 110 17.16 18.57 10.38
CA VAL A 110 16.83 17.13 10.32
C VAL A 110 16.47 16.77 8.88
N PRO A 111 16.93 15.62 8.34
CA PRO A 111 16.57 15.17 7.00
C PRO A 111 15.06 15.16 6.76
N LEU A 112 14.62 15.84 5.72
CA LEU A 112 13.23 15.86 5.28
C LEU A 112 12.99 14.75 4.26
N HIS A 113 11.78 14.19 4.33
CA HIS A 113 11.26 13.19 3.41
C HIS A 113 9.83 13.57 3.02
N ILE A 114 9.47 13.41 1.75
CA ILE A 114 8.08 13.52 1.29
C ILE A 114 7.56 12.11 1.04
N GLY A 115 6.61 11.67 1.88
CA GLY A 115 6.09 10.30 1.85
C GLY A 115 5.28 9.96 0.61
N TYR A 116 4.75 10.97 -0.08
CA TYR A 116 4.07 10.84 -1.36
C TYR A 116 3.90 12.22 -2.00
N THR A 117 4.09 12.35 -3.30
CA THR A 117 3.58 13.48 -4.08
C THR A 117 3.37 13.08 -5.54
N SER A 118 2.43 13.69 -6.24
CA SER A 118 2.31 13.58 -7.71
C SER A 118 2.97 14.73 -8.46
N GLY A 119 3.40 15.77 -7.72
CA GLY A 119 4.07 16.96 -8.24
C GLY A 119 3.20 17.89 -9.09
N LYS A 120 1.89 17.65 -9.20
CA LYS A 120 0.97 18.53 -9.96
C LYS A 120 0.93 19.98 -9.44
N GLY A 121 1.34 20.20 -8.19
CA GLY A 121 1.45 21.52 -7.60
C GLY A 121 2.81 22.20 -7.80
N PHE A 122 3.79 21.49 -8.37
CA PHE A 122 5.12 22.01 -8.64
C PHE A 122 5.16 22.71 -10.00
N ASP A 123 4.78 23.99 -10.00
CA ASP A 123 4.68 24.81 -11.21
C ASP A 123 6.01 25.49 -11.62
N ASP A 124 7.01 25.48 -10.74
CA ASP A 124 8.32 26.11 -10.96
C ASP A 124 9.45 25.09 -10.78
N PRO A 125 10.26 24.80 -11.81
CA PRO A 125 11.44 23.96 -11.71
C PRO A 125 12.42 24.36 -10.59
N ALA A 126 12.50 25.65 -10.24
CA ALA A 126 13.38 26.14 -9.17
C ALA A 126 12.99 25.58 -7.78
N LEU A 127 11.74 25.13 -7.62
CA LEU A 127 11.29 24.50 -6.39
C LEU A 127 12.09 23.23 -6.08
N GLY A 128 12.53 22.46 -7.08
CA GLY A 128 13.37 21.29 -6.86
C GLY A 128 14.67 21.64 -6.14
N ASP A 129 15.35 22.69 -6.59
CA ASP A 129 16.58 23.18 -5.97
C ASP A 129 16.30 23.70 -4.54
N PHE A 130 15.22 24.47 -4.35
CA PHE A 130 14.78 24.94 -3.03
C PHE A 130 14.55 23.80 -2.03
N LEU A 131 13.87 22.73 -2.45
CA LEU A 131 13.58 21.59 -1.57
C LEU A 131 14.88 20.90 -1.10
N ILE A 132 15.83 20.71 -2.02
CA ILE A 132 17.14 20.11 -1.73
C ILE A 132 17.93 21.00 -0.76
N GLU A 133 17.99 22.31 -1.04
CA GLU A 133 18.70 23.29 -0.19
C GLU A 133 18.11 23.38 1.22
N ASN A 134 16.82 23.07 1.40
CA ASN A 134 16.13 23.04 2.69
C ASN A 134 16.11 21.65 3.35
N GLY A 135 16.98 20.73 2.91
CA GLY A 135 17.23 19.47 3.61
C GLY A 135 16.31 18.32 3.21
N LEU A 136 15.59 18.42 2.07
CA LEU A 136 14.96 17.23 1.48
C LEU A 136 16.04 16.24 1.07
N THR A 137 15.87 14.98 1.46
CA THR A 137 16.83 13.88 1.21
C THR A 137 16.21 12.67 0.54
N GLU A 138 14.89 12.53 0.62
CA GLU A 138 14.15 11.42 0.02
C GLU A 138 12.75 11.89 -0.43
N VAL A 139 12.24 11.33 -1.52
CA VAL A 139 10.86 11.56 -1.97
C VAL A 139 10.26 10.34 -2.66
N SER A 140 9.01 10.05 -2.34
CA SER A 140 8.16 9.16 -3.13
C SER A 140 7.33 9.94 -4.13
N TYR A 141 7.56 9.75 -5.43
CA TYR A 141 7.01 10.60 -6.50
C TYR A 141 6.18 9.82 -7.53
N THR A 142 4.91 10.18 -7.73
CA THR A 142 4.05 9.57 -8.75
C THR A 142 4.35 10.14 -10.14
N ILE A 143 4.95 9.32 -11.00
CA ILE A 143 5.35 9.72 -12.35
C ILE A 143 4.26 9.47 -13.39
N PHE A 144 3.56 8.34 -13.33
CA PHE A 144 2.66 7.76 -14.35
C PHE A 144 3.29 7.56 -15.75
N SER A 145 3.94 8.57 -16.30
CA SER A 145 4.68 8.56 -17.56
C SER A 145 5.67 9.72 -17.59
N SER A 146 6.80 9.53 -18.27
CA SER A 146 7.74 10.60 -18.62
C SER A 146 7.27 11.46 -19.81
N ASP A 147 6.18 11.09 -20.50
CA ASP A 147 5.56 11.93 -21.54
C ASP A 147 4.61 12.96 -20.89
N PRO A 148 4.89 14.28 -21.00
CA PRO A 148 4.04 15.33 -20.44
C PRO A 148 2.59 15.25 -20.92
N ARG A 149 2.36 14.76 -22.16
CA ARG A 149 1.02 14.64 -22.75
C ARG A 149 0.20 13.56 -22.06
N LEU A 150 0.83 12.45 -21.65
CA LEU A 150 0.16 11.40 -20.91
C LEU A 150 -0.13 11.86 -19.48
N ARG A 151 0.78 12.59 -18.83
CA ARG A 151 0.51 13.23 -17.54
C ARG A 151 -0.66 14.21 -17.61
N ALA A 152 -0.67 15.14 -18.55
CA ALA A 152 -1.79 16.05 -18.76
C ALA A 152 -3.13 15.31 -18.96
N LYS A 153 -3.12 14.27 -19.79
CA LYS A 153 -4.34 13.52 -20.13
C LYS A 153 -4.87 12.67 -18.97
N TYR A 154 -4.02 11.91 -18.28
CA TYR A 154 -4.45 10.90 -17.31
C TYR A 154 -4.28 11.34 -15.87
N MET A 155 -3.25 12.11 -15.55
CA MET A 155 -3.12 12.72 -14.22
C MET A 155 -3.90 14.02 -14.11
N HIS A 156 -4.27 14.66 -15.23
CA HIS A 156 -4.78 16.05 -15.22
C HIS A 156 -3.80 17.01 -14.55
N ASP A 157 -2.50 16.74 -14.78
CA ASP A 157 -1.43 17.64 -14.38
C ASP A 157 -1.53 18.94 -15.20
N PRO A 158 -1.70 20.11 -14.55
CA PRO A 158 -1.85 21.38 -15.25
C PRO A 158 -0.54 21.89 -15.87
N THR A 159 0.61 21.43 -15.36
CA THR A 159 1.95 21.93 -15.71
C THR A 159 2.94 20.76 -15.80
N PRO A 160 2.67 19.75 -16.65
CA PRO A 160 3.41 18.49 -16.65
C PRO A 160 4.89 18.65 -16.99
N GLU A 161 5.27 19.65 -17.79
CA GLU A 161 6.68 19.95 -18.07
C GLU A 161 7.40 20.47 -16.82
N ALA A 162 6.74 21.31 -16.01
CA ALA A 162 7.33 21.86 -14.79
C ALA A 162 7.47 20.77 -13.71
N SER A 163 6.43 19.95 -13.53
CA SER A 163 6.46 18.85 -12.56
C SER A 163 7.55 17.82 -12.91
N LEU A 164 7.72 17.47 -14.19
CA LEU A 164 8.80 16.59 -14.65
C LEU A 164 10.19 17.25 -14.50
N ALA A 165 10.31 18.56 -14.72
CA ALA A 165 11.56 19.28 -14.52
C ALA A 165 11.96 19.32 -13.02
N VAL A 166 10.99 19.48 -12.11
CA VAL A 166 11.25 19.36 -10.66
C VAL A 166 11.71 17.94 -10.33
N LEU A 167 11.02 16.91 -10.82
CA LEU A 167 11.44 15.52 -10.62
C LEU A 167 12.87 15.27 -11.11
N GLU A 168 13.26 15.81 -12.26
CA GLU A 168 14.63 15.72 -12.78
C GLU A 168 15.66 16.34 -11.81
N ARG A 169 15.36 17.50 -11.22
CA ARG A 169 16.23 18.10 -10.19
C ARG A 169 16.35 17.24 -8.94
N LEU A 170 15.23 16.68 -8.48
CA LEU A 170 15.21 15.81 -7.31
C LEU A 170 16.02 14.54 -7.56
N CYS A 171 15.88 13.87 -8.70
CA CYS A 171 16.66 12.67 -9.02
C CYS A 171 18.18 12.92 -9.02
N ALA A 172 18.60 14.15 -9.38
CA ALA A 172 20.02 14.53 -9.39
C ALA A 172 20.58 14.83 -8.00
N GLY A 173 19.73 15.20 -7.02
CA GLY A 173 20.17 15.69 -5.72
C GLY A 173 19.88 14.77 -4.53
N ILE A 174 18.84 13.92 -4.62
CA ILE A 174 18.29 13.17 -3.50
C ILE A 174 17.83 11.76 -3.90
N ASP A 175 17.44 10.95 -2.91
CA ASP A 175 16.88 9.62 -3.17
C ASP A 175 15.43 9.73 -3.64
N VAL A 176 15.20 9.44 -4.92
CA VAL A 176 13.86 9.43 -5.53
C VAL A 176 13.39 7.99 -5.74
N TYR A 177 12.24 7.67 -5.16
CA TYR A 177 11.48 6.46 -5.44
C TYR A 177 10.24 6.83 -6.24
N ALA A 178 10.22 6.48 -7.52
CA ALA A 178 9.09 6.77 -8.38
C ALA A 178 7.97 5.74 -8.17
N ALA A 179 6.73 6.14 -8.45
CA ALA A 179 5.57 5.26 -8.43
C ALA A 179 4.66 5.51 -9.64
N GLY A 180 4.03 4.47 -10.18
CA GLY A 180 3.17 4.60 -11.36
C GLY A 180 2.06 3.56 -11.43
N VAL A 181 0.82 4.03 -11.61
CA VAL A 181 -0.31 3.13 -11.93
C VAL A 181 -0.22 2.71 -13.40
N ILE A 182 -0.30 1.41 -13.64
CA ILE A 182 -0.14 0.84 -14.98
C ILE A 182 -1.49 0.48 -15.57
N LEU A 183 -1.84 1.18 -16.64
CA LEU A 183 -3.08 1.06 -17.40
C LEU A 183 -2.83 0.31 -18.72
N PRO A 184 -3.47 -0.86 -18.91
CA PRO A 184 -3.37 -1.60 -20.16
C PRO A 184 -3.72 -0.78 -21.41
N GLY A 185 -2.84 -0.80 -22.41
CA GLY A 185 -2.97 -0.08 -23.68
C GLY A 185 -2.74 1.43 -23.58
N VAL A 186 -2.21 1.92 -22.45
CA VAL A 186 -1.98 3.35 -22.21
C VAL A 186 -0.50 3.61 -21.93
N ASN A 187 0.00 3.08 -20.81
CA ASN A 187 1.37 3.30 -20.35
C ASN A 187 2.10 1.99 -20.01
N ASP A 188 1.59 0.84 -20.44
CA ASP A 188 2.16 -0.51 -20.19
C ASP A 188 3.00 -1.05 -21.36
N GLY A 189 3.04 -0.35 -22.50
CA GLY A 189 3.85 -0.70 -23.67
C GLY A 189 5.16 0.08 -23.74
N GLU A 190 5.58 0.55 -24.92
CA GLU A 190 6.84 1.30 -25.09
C GLU A 190 7.01 2.50 -24.13
N ASP A 191 5.90 3.06 -23.65
CA ASP A 191 5.92 4.19 -22.74
C ASP A 191 6.52 3.88 -21.36
N ILE A 192 6.29 2.68 -20.81
CA ILE A 192 6.89 2.33 -19.52
C ILE A 192 8.40 2.17 -19.66
N PHE A 193 8.87 1.59 -20.77
CA PHE A 193 10.31 1.46 -21.04
C PHE A 193 10.99 2.83 -21.18
N ARG A 194 10.37 3.75 -21.93
CA ARG A 194 10.87 5.13 -22.00
C ARG A 194 10.88 5.82 -20.64
N THR A 195 9.86 5.59 -19.83
CA THR A 195 9.76 6.15 -18.48
C THR A 195 10.83 5.58 -17.56
N CYS A 196 11.11 4.28 -17.66
CA CYS A 196 12.18 3.64 -16.90
C CYS A 196 13.56 4.18 -17.32
N GLU A 197 13.84 4.26 -18.63
CA GLU A 197 15.08 4.86 -19.16
C GLU A 197 15.23 6.33 -18.71
N TRP A 198 14.14 7.10 -18.74
CA TRP A 198 14.12 8.49 -18.30
C TRP A 198 14.47 8.65 -16.82
N LEU A 199 13.89 7.80 -15.95
CA LEU A 199 14.13 7.79 -14.51
C LEU A 199 15.57 7.37 -14.18
N GLU A 200 16.01 6.26 -14.76
CA GLU A 200 17.35 5.71 -14.53
C GLU A 200 18.44 6.68 -14.97
N SER A 201 18.31 7.27 -16.17
CA SER A 201 19.28 8.25 -16.68
C SER A 201 19.38 9.53 -15.83
N ARG A 202 18.42 9.77 -14.94
CA ARG A 202 18.38 10.92 -14.02
C ARG A 202 18.76 10.59 -12.59
N GLY A 203 18.95 9.32 -12.25
CA GLY A 203 19.43 8.90 -10.92
C GLY A 203 18.36 8.44 -9.93
N ALA A 204 17.12 8.15 -10.40
CA ALA A 204 16.11 7.55 -9.53
C ALA A 204 16.60 6.22 -8.93
N LYS A 205 16.23 5.95 -7.67
CA LYS A 205 16.65 4.74 -6.93
C LYS A 205 15.79 3.53 -7.23
N GLY A 206 14.51 3.75 -7.51
CA GLY A 206 13.60 2.68 -7.89
C GLY A 206 12.27 3.18 -8.41
N LEU A 207 11.49 2.22 -8.93
CA LEU A 207 10.16 2.45 -9.47
C LEU A 207 9.18 1.39 -8.96
N ILE A 208 8.12 1.82 -8.31
CA ILE A 208 7.02 0.99 -7.83
C ILE A 208 5.88 1.05 -8.86
N LEU A 209 5.63 -0.08 -9.52
CA LEU A 209 4.52 -0.25 -10.43
C LEU A 209 3.27 -0.65 -9.62
N MET A 210 2.15 0.01 -9.86
CA MET A 210 0.88 -0.30 -9.22
C MET A 210 -0.07 -0.89 -10.26
N ARG A 211 -0.54 -2.12 -10.05
CA ARG A 211 -1.54 -2.71 -10.95
C ARG A 211 -2.85 -1.94 -10.82
N PHE A 212 -3.39 -1.47 -11.93
CA PHE A 212 -4.66 -0.75 -11.91
C PHE A 212 -5.82 -1.64 -11.45
N ALA A 213 -6.54 -1.17 -10.42
CA ALA A 213 -7.79 -1.74 -9.94
C ALA A 213 -8.98 -1.03 -10.56
N ASN A 214 -9.91 -1.80 -11.12
CA ASN A 214 -11.14 -1.30 -11.74
C ASN A 214 -12.41 -2.00 -11.22
N GLN A 215 -12.26 -3.01 -10.37
CA GLN A 215 -13.37 -3.78 -9.80
C GLN A 215 -13.23 -3.95 -8.29
N ARG A 216 -14.32 -4.35 -7.62
CA ARG A 216 -14.38 -4.50 -6.16
C ARG A 216 -13.31 -5.46 -5.64
N GLU A 217 -13.20 -6.63 -6.27
CA GLU A 217 -12.26 -7.68 -5.89
C GLU A 217 -10.80 -7.23 -5.96
N GLN A 218 -10.52 -6.19 -6.72
CA GLN A 218 -9.18 -5.62 -6.88
C GLN A 218 -8.84 -4.55 -5.83
N GLY A 219 -9.72 -4.37 -4.84
CA GLY A 219 -9.53 -3.45 -3.72
C GLY A 219 -10.42 -2.21 -3.75
N LEU A 220 -11.28 -2.03 -4.76
CA LEU A 220 -12.27 -0.95 -4.83
C LEU A 220 -13.48 -1.23 -3.93
N ILE A 221 -13.24 -1.34 -2.63
CA ILE A 221 -14.27 -1.74 -1.65
C ILE A 221 -15.23 -0.60 -1.29
N LEU A 222 -14.92 0.64 -1.66
CA LEU A 222 -15.64 1.86 -1.26
C LEU A 222 -16.83 2.20 -2.18
N GLY A 223 -17.34 1.23 -2.95
CA GLY A 223 -18.47 1.44 -3.86
C GLY A 223 -18.16 2.34 -5.06
N ASN A 224 -16.88 2.50 -5.37
CA ASN A 224 -16.33 3.40 -6.39
C ASN A 224 -16.00 2.70 -7.72
N ALA A 225 -16.23 1.39 -7.83
CA ALA A 225 -16.01 0.62 -9.05
C ALA A 225 -17.16 0.78 -10.06
N PRO A 226 -16.88 0.78 -11.38
CA PRO A 226 -15.55 0.89 -11.99
C PRO A 226 -15.02 2.34 -12.00
N ILE A 227 -13.70 2.51 -11.94
CA ILE A 227 -13.07 3.83 -12.03
C ILE A 227 -13.06 4.35 -13.47
N ILE A 228 -12.75 3.47 -14.43
CA ILE A 228 -12.77 3.75 -15.86
C ILE A 228 -13.62 2.69 -16.56
N ALA A 229 -14.78 3.10 -17.08
CA ALA A 229 -15.69 2.18 -17.76
C ALA A 229 -15.03 1.53 -18.99
N GLY A 230 -15.11 0.19 -19.08
CA GLY A 230 -14.56 -0.59 -20.19
C GLY A 230 -13.04 -0.71 -20.23
N GLN A 231 -12.31 -0.12 -19.27
CA GLN A 231 -10.85 -0.25 -19.19
C GLN A 231 -10.47 -1.67 -18.77
N ARG A 232 -9.66 -2.33 -19.59
CA ARG A 232 -9.02 -3.61 -19.26
C ARG A 232 -8.08 -3.44 -18.08
N VAL A 233 -7.97 -4.50 -17.27
CA VAL A 233 -7.02 -4.64 -16.16
C VAL A 233 -6.08 -5.80 -16.46
N HIS A 234 -4.83 -5.73 -16.00
CA HIS A 234 -3.90 -6.84 -16.09
C HIS A 234 -4.36 -8.01 -15.21
N SER A 235 -4.12 -9.24 -15.68
CA SER A 235 -4.06 -10.37 -14.76
C SER A 235 -2.86 -10.22 -13.81
N VAL A 236 -2.83 -10.99 -12.74
CA VAL A 236 -1.71 -10.97 -11.78
C VAL A 236 -0.42 -11.44 -12.46
N GLU A 237 -0.53 -12.44 -13.33
CA GLU A 237 0.57 -13.02 -14.10
C GLU A 237 1.10 -12.04 -15.14
N GLU A 238 0.23 -11.43 -15.95
CA GLU A 238 0.65 -10.44 -16.94
C GLU A 238 1.38 -9.26 -16.30
N PHE A 239 0.89 -8.79 -15.15
CA PHE A 239 1.53 -7.70 -14.43
C PHE A 239 2.88 -8.12 -13.82
N ARG A 240 2.96 -9.34 -13.26
CA ARG A 240 4.22 -9.90 -12.75
C ARG A 240 5.28 -10.03 -13.85
N ASP A 241 4.89 -10.50 -15.03
CA ASP A 241 5.80 -10.68 -16.16
C ASP A 241 6.34 -9.32 -16.63
N LEU A 242 5.49 -8.30 -16.73
CA LEU A 242 5.89 -6.93 -17.03
C LEU A 242 6.89 -6.37 -16.00
N VAL A 243 6.60 -6.53 -14.70
CA VAL A 243 7.49 -6.06 -13.63
C VAL A 243 8.86 -6.77 -13.71
N THR A 244 8.86 -8.07 -13.98
CA THR A 244 10.09 -8.88 -14.10
C THR A 244 10.92 -8.43 -15.31
N GLU A 245 10.28 -8.25 -16.47
CA GLU A 245 10.95 -7.77 -17.69
C GLU A 245 11.62 -6.41 -17.47
N LEU A 246 10.93 -5.48 -16.82
CA LEU A 246 11.47 -4.15 -16.54
C LEU A 246 12.62 -4.22 -15.54
N ASN A 247 12.49 -4.99 -14.46
CA ASN A 247 13.57 -5.18 -13.48
C ASN A 247 14.80 -5.88 -14.08
N ASP A 248 14.63 -6.77 -15.06
CA ASP A 248 15.76 -7.42 -15.75
C ASP A 248 16.42 -6.50 -16.79
N THR A 249 15.68 -5.49 -17.29
CA THR A 249 16.15 -4.57 -18.33
C THR A 249 16.91 -3.37 -17.75
N PHE A 250 16.46 -2.85 -16.60
CA PHE A 250 17.02 -1.66 -15.98
C PHE A 250 17.77 -2.01 -14.68
N SER A 251 18.74 -1.17 -14.31
CA SER A 251 19.57 -1.35 -13.11
C SER A 251 18.94 -0.78 -11.83
N MET A 252 18.04 0.21 -11.95
CA MET A 252 17.25 0.68 -10.81
C MET A 252 16.28 -0.41 -10.33
N LYS A 253 16.00 -0.45 -9.03
CA LYS A 253 15.10 -1.46 -8.46
C LYS A 253 13.66 -1.23 -8.95
N ILE A 254 13.04 -2.24 -9.53
CA ILE A 254 11.65 -2.15 -10.04
C ILE A 254 10.81 -3.22 -9.37
N SER A 255 9.73 -2.82 -8.70
CA SER A 255 8.81 -3.72 -8.00
C SER A 255 7.36 -3.44 -8.39
N GLY A 256 6.45 -4.39 -8.15
CA GLY A 256 5.04 -4.28 -8.53
C GLY A 256 4.09 -4.63 -7.40
N THR A 257 3.12 -3.78 -7.06
CA THR A 257 2.10 -4.08 -6.03
C THR A 257 0.77 -4.53 -6.67
N PRO A 258 0.06 -5.55 -6.12
CA PRO A 258 0.32 -6.23 -4.83
C PRO A 258 1.36 -7.38 -4.87
N LEU A 259 1.88 -7.71 -6.05
CA LEU A 259 2.87 -8.76 -6.34
C LEU A 259 3.58 -8.33 -7.65
N TRP A 260 4.90 -8.25 -7.79
CA TRP A 260 6.06 -8.92 -7.20
C TRP A 260 7.27 -7.97 -7.09
N ASP A 261 8.19 -8.17 -6.14
CA ASP A 261 9.54 -7.57 -6.12
C ASP A 261 10.56 -8.63 -6.58
N PRO A 262 11.02 -8.58 -7.84
CA PRO A 262 11.97 -9.55 -8.39
C PRO A 262 13.34 -9.55 -7.72
N SER A 263 13.76 -8.41 -7.16
CA SER A 263 15.12 -8.25 -6.64
C SER A 263 15.35 -9.04 -5.34
N ILE A 264 14.31 -9.23 -4.54
CA ILE A 264 14.43 -9.92 -3.24
C ILE A 264 13.47 -11.10 -3.07
N GLY A 265 12.53 -11.27 -4.02
CA GLY A 265 11.55 -12.35 -4.02
C GLY A 265 10.31 -12.09 -3.14
N SER A 266 9.99 -10.82 -2.88
CA SER A 266 8.86 -10.44 -2.02
C SER A 266 7.58 -10.26 -2.84
N PRO A 267 6.39 -10.50 -2.27
CA PRO A 267 6.13 -11.28 -1.05
C PRO A 267 6.42 -12.78 -1.19
N PHE A 268 6.54 -13.44 -0.02
CA PHE A 268 6.75 -14.88 0.14
C PHE A 268 8.13 -15.39 -0.28
N ALA A 269 9.18 -14.58 -0.07
CA ALA A 269 10.57 -14.92 -0.36
C ALA A 269 11.04 -16.19 0.39
N ILE A 270 10.43 -16.47 1.55
CA ILE A 270 10.69 -17.66 2.37
C ILE A 270 10.43 -18.97 1.63
N LEU A 271 9.59 -18.98 0.59
CA LEU A 271 9.34 -20.18 -0.21
C LEU A 271 10.58 -20.68 -0.96
N ASP A 272 11.55 -19.81 -1.19
CA ASP A 272 12.83 -20.13 -1.80
C ASP A 272 13.93 -20.43 -0.76
N GLU A 273 13.59 -20.43 0.53
CA GLU A 273 14.51 -20.63 1.66
C GLU A 273 14.14 -21.88 2.49
N PRO A 274 14.43 -23.10 1.99
CA PRO A 274 13.99 -24.35 2.63
C PRO A 274 14.56 -24.55 4.04
N GLU A 275 15.76 -24.02 4.31
CA GLU A 275 16.38 -24.06 5.64
C GLU A 275 15.60 -23.20 6.65
N LEU A 276 15.17 -22.01 6.24
CA LEU A 276 14.35 -21.14 7.09
C LEU A 276 12.96 -21.72 7.31
N LEU A 277 12.31 -22.25 6.26
CA LEU A 277 11.04 -22.96 6.40
C LEU A 277 11.11 -24.11 7.40
N ALA A 278 12.23 -24.85 7.45
CA ALA A 278 12.41 -25.94 8.40
C ALA A 278 12.49 -25.48 9.88
N THR A 279 12.81 -24.20 10.12
CA THR A 279 12.83 -23.62 11.47
C THR A 279 11.46 -23.12 11.95
N LEU A 280 10.48 -22.97 11.05
CA LEU A 280 9.13 -22.60 11.44
C LEU A 280 8.48 -23.70 12.32
N PRO A 281 7.56 -23.33 13.23
CA PRO A 281 6.80 -24.30 14.00
C PRO A 281 6.02 -25.26 13.08
N ARG A 282 5.86 -26.52 13.49
CA ARG A 282 5.00 -27.47 12.77
C ARG A 282 3.53 -27.15 13.00
N VAL A 283 2.71 -27.31 11.97
CA VAL A 283 1.25 -27.28 12.10
C VAL A 283 0.78 -28.61 12.69
N GLN A 284 0.12 -28.54 13.84
CA GLN A 284 -0.29 -29.70 14.65
C GLN A 284 -1.80 -29.90 14.68
N LYS A 285 -2.58 -28.86 14.37
CA LYS A 285 -4.04 -28.86 14.43
C LYS A 285 -4.66 -28.34 13.14
N ARG A 286 -5.98 -28.46 13.01
CA ARG A 286 -6.74 -28.07 11.84
C ARG A 286 -7.50 -26.77 12.05
N ALA A 287 -7.38 -25.86 11.09
CA ALA A 287 -8.16 -24.64 10.97
C ALA A 287 -8.17 -24.19 9.51
N SER A 288 -9.30 -23.65 9.05
CA SER A 288 -9.37 -22.98 7.76
C SER A 288 -8.75 -21.59 7.88
N VAL A 289 -7.85 -21.24 6.96
CA VAL A 289 -7.25 -19.90 6.91
C VAL A 289 -7.84 -19.15 5.72
N VAL A 290 -8.58 -18.08 5.96
CA VAL A 290 -9.12 -17.22 4.89
C VAL A 290 -8.06 -16.17 4.54
N THR A 291 -7.82 -15.95 3.25
CA THR A 291 -6.92 -14.89 2.77
C THR A 291 -7.32 -14.42 1.37
N GLY A 292 -6.69 -13.36 0.88
CA GLY A 292 -6.96 -12.84 -0.47
C GLY A 292 -6.56 -13.83 -1.56
N SER A 293 -7.24 -13.81 -2.69
CA SER A 293 -7.04 -14.79 -3.78
C SER A 293 -5.61 -14.84 -4.31
N ILE A 294 -4.90 -13.69 -4.32
CA ILE A 294 -3.49 -13.62 -4.76
C ILE A 294 -2.57 -14.35 -3.78
N ALA A 295 -2.75 -14.13 -2.48
CA ALA A 295 -1.88 -14.69 -1.43
C ALA A 295 -2.17 -16.16 -1.13
N ALA A 296 -3.41 -16.62 -1.35
CA ALA A 296 -3.87 -17.97 -1.00
C ALA A 296 -2.93 -19.11 -1.45
N PRO A 297 -2.49 -19.20 -2.72
CA PRO A 297 -1.60 -20.28 -3.14
C PRO A 297 -0.24 -20.26 -2.43
N PHE A 298 0.30 -19.08 -2.11
CA PHE A 298 1.59 -18.95 -1.44
C PHE A 298 1.48 -19.32 0.04
N VAL A 299 0.43 -18.83 0.72
CA VAL A 299 0.15 -19.17 2.12
C VAL A 299 -0.07 -20.67 2.28
N GLN A 300 -0.80 -21.32 1.34
CA GLN A 300 -0.98 -22.77 1.34
C GLN A 300 0.37 -23.50 1.26
N ARG A 301 1.26 -23.10 0.33
CA ARG A 301 2.57 -23.73 0.16
C ARG A 301 3.45 -23.63 1.41
N VAL A 302 3.48 -22.46 2.07
CA VAL A 302 4.25 -22.29 3.31
C VAL A 302 3.69 -23.18 4.43
N LEU A 303 2.37 -23.19 4.62
CA LEU A 303 1.73 -24.01 5.64
C LEU A 303 1.91 -25.51 5.37
N ASP A 304 1.83 -25.94 4.11
CA ASP A 304 2.04 -27.34 3.70
C ASP A 304 3.47 -27.80 3.97
N ALA A 305 4.46 -26.96 3.69
CA ALA A 305 5.86 -27.21 4.07
C ALA A 305 6.01 -27.38 5.60
N CYS A 306 5.15 -26.73 6.38
CA CYS A 306 5.08 -26.84 7.84
C CYS A 306 4.20 -28.01 8.35
N GLY A 307 3.63 -28.83 7.47
CA GLY A 307 2.84 -30.03 7.82
C GLY A 307 1.33 -29.80 7.92
N ASN A 308 0.83 -28.70 7.36
CA ASN A 308 -0.60 -28.39 7.32
C ASN A 308 -1.42 -29.48 6.60
N ARG A 309 -2.66 -29.64 7.03
CA ARG A 309 -3.63 -30.61 6.46
C ARG A 309 -4.98 -29.97 6.14
N SER A 310 -5.15 -28.69 6.47
CA SER A 310 -6.37 -27.93 6.22
C SER A 310 -6.20 -27.03 4.99
N ARG A 311 -7.31 -26.53 4.46
CA ARG A 311 -7.30 -25.66 3.30
C ARG A 311 -7.12 -24.19 3.70
N VAL A 312 -6.28 -23.50 2.95
CA VAL A 312 -6.32 -22.05 2.82
C VAL A 312 -7.43 -21.71 1.84
N ILE A 313 -8.38 -20.88 2.28
CA ILE A 313 -9.60 -20.55 1.57
C ILE A 313 -9.40 -19.18 0.90
N PRO A 314 -9.35 -19.11 -0.44
CA PRO A 314 -9.27 -17.83 -1.13
C PRO A 314 -10.61 -17.09 -1.02
N ALA A 315 -10.59 -15.87 -0.52
CA ALA A 315 -11.67 -14.91 -0.68
C ALA A 315 -11.75 -14.44 -2.14
N HIS A 316 -12.89 -13.84 -2.52
CA HIS A 316 -13.03 -13.24 -3.85
C HIS A 316 -12.09 -12.03 -4.00
N SER A 317 -11.95 -11.22 -2.95
CA SER A 317 -10.97 -10.13 -2.89
C SER A 317 -9.53 -10.63 -3.07
N GLU A 318 -8.77 -9.93 -3.90
CA GLU A 318 -7.37 -10.20 -4.21
C GLU A 318 -6.44 -9.91 -3.03
N ILE A 319 -6.73 -8.86 -2.27
CA ILE A 319 -5.91 -8.38 -1.15
C ILE A 319 -6.58 -8.74 0.17
N ALA A 320 -5.89 -9.51 1.01
CA ALA A 320 -6.43 -10.05 2.27
C ALA A 320 -6.92 -8.97 3.25
N CYS A 321 -6.26 -7.81 3.27
CA CYS A 321 -6.63 -6.69 4.15
C CYS A 321 -7.94 -6.01 3.72
N LEU A 322 -8.35 -6.19 2.46
CA LEU A 322 -9.55 -5.60 1.89
C LEU A 322 -10.73 -6.57 1.87
N ILE A 323 -10.59 -7.74 2.50
CA ILE A 323 -11.71 -8.68 2.68
C ILE A 323 -12.80 -8.01 3.52
N THR A 324 -14.02 -8.12 3.01
CA THR A 324 -15.25 -7.57 3.60
C THR A 324 -16.22 -8.69 3.99
N ILE A 325 -17.38 -8.33 4.55
CA ILE A 325 -18.40 -9.32 4.86
C ILE A 325 -18.93 -10.04 3.61
N ASP A 326 -19.01 -9.34 2.48
CA ASP A 326 -19.50 -9.92 1.21
C ASP A 326 -18.62 -11.09 0.75
N ASP A 327 -17.31 -11.01 1.02
CA ASP A 327 -16.39 -12.11 0.74
C ASP A 327 -16.69 -13.34 1.61
N LEU A 328 -17.04 -13.15 2.89
CA LEU A 328 -17.38 -14.26 3.78
C LEU A 328 -18.73 -14.89 3.43
N ILE A 329 -19.70 -14.08 2.99
CA ILE A 329 -21.01 -14.56 2.50
C ILE A 329 -20.83 -15.43 1.26
N ALA A 330 -19.87 -15.10 0.39
CA ALA A 330 -19.58 -15.87 -0.82
C ALA A 330 -18.84 -17.20 -0.57
N LEU A 331 -18.35 -17.45 0.65
CA LEU A 331 -17.64 -18.69 0.96
C LEU A 331 -18.56 -19.90 1.00
N ARG A 332 -18.04 -21.03 0.53
CA ARG A 332 -18.68 -22.34 0.68
C ARG A 332 -18.42 -22.88 2.08
N LEU A 333 -19.43 -22.84 2.94
CA LEU A 333 -19.29 -23.24 4.35
C LEU A 333 -18.89 -24.71 4.56
N ASP A 334 -19.26 -25.60 3.64
CA ASP A 334 -18.87 -27.02 3.68
C ASP A 334 -17.35 -27.25 3.53
N ASP A 335 -16.63 -26.27 2.97
CA ASP A 335 -15.17 -26.33 2.82
C ASP A 335 -14.42 -25.83 4.08
N LEU A 336 -15.16 -25.35 5.09
CA LEU A 336 -14.60 -24.77 6.32
C LEU A 336 -14.50 -25.79 7.46
N GLU A 337 -13.36 -25.76 8.16
CA GLU A 337 -13.14 -26.43 9.44
C GLU A 337 -13.97 -25.76 10.56
N ASP A 338 -14.02 -26.40 11.73
CA ASP A 338 -14.68 -25.85 12.93
C ASP A 338 -14.04 -24.55 13.43
N THR A 339 -12.76 -24.34 13.13
CA THR A 339 -12.02 -23.11 13.46
C THR A 339 -11.64 -22.40 12.16
N VAL A 340 -11.99 -21.12 12.05
CA VAL A 340 -11.67 -20.27 10.91
C VAL A 340 -10.81 -19.09 11.36
N ILE A 341 -9.66 -18.91 10.71
CA ILE A 341 -8.74 -17.81 10.95
C ILE A 341 -8.92 -16.78 9.84
N LEU A 342 -9.28 -15.55 10.22
CA LEU A 342 -9.39 -14.40 9.33
C LEU A 342 -8.12 -13.54 9.39
N PRO A 343 -7.76 -12.80 8.32
CA PRO A 343 -6.68 -11.83 8.38
C PRO A 343 -6.94 -10.79 9.48
N GLY A 344 -5.89 -10.39 10.19
CA GLY A 344 -6.00 -9.43 11.30
C GLY A 344 -6.55 -8.07 10.85
N ARG A 345 -6.21 -7.64 9.63
CA ARG A 345 -6.62 -6.35 9.05
C ARG A 345 -7.90 -6.38 8.20
N ALA A 346 -8.58 -7.53 8.07
CA ALA A 346 -9.79 -7.61 7.25
C ALA A 346 -10.93 -6.73 7.78
N PHE A 347 -11.66 -6.09 6.86
CA PHE A 347 -12.79 -5.20 7.11
C PHE A 347 -14.09 -5.97 7.36
N VAL A 348 -14.10 -6.75 8.44
CA VAL A 348 -15.27 -7.51 8.90
C VAL A 348 -15.43 -7.33 10.40
N HIS A 349 -16.66 -7.19 10.89
CA HIS A 349 -16.93 -7.23 12.32
C HIS A 349 -16.89 -8.68 12.86
N ASP A 350 -16.30 -8.91 14.04
CA ASP A 350 -16.09 -10.28 14.55
C ASP A 350 -17.40 -11.04 14.82
N THR A 351 -18.45 -10.35 15.25
CA THR A 351 -19.76 -10.98 15.49
C THR A 351 -20.41 -11.36 14.17
N GLU A 352 -20.40 -10.45 13.19
CA GLU A 352 -20.94 -10.66 11.85
C GLU A 352 -20.22 -11.80 11.12
N ALA A 353 -18.88 -11.88 11.28
CA ALA A 353 -18.09 -12.98 10.74
C ALA A 353 -18.50 -14.33 11.34
N ARG A 354 -18.67 -14.41 12.67
CA ARG A 354 -19.09 -15.65 13.34
C ARG A 354 -20.47 -16.11 12.91
N GLU A 355 -21.42 -15.19 12.84
CA GLU A 355 -22.79 -15.47 12.40
C GLU A 355 -22.82 -15.97 10.95
N THR A 356 -22.13 -15.26 10.06
CA THR A 356 -22.08 -15.59 8.62
C THR A 356 -21.41 -16.94 8.39
N LEU A 357 -20.27 -17.19 9.01
CA LEU A 357 -19.53 -18.43 8.84
C LEU A 357 -20.18 -19.61 9.57
N SER A 358 -21.19 -19.40 10.42
CA SER A 358 -21.95 -20.46 11.10
C SER A 358 -23.39 -20.62 10.58
N ALA A 359 -23.72 -19.97 9.46
CA ALA A 359 -25.10 -19.91 8.94
C ALA A 359 -25.66 -21.27 8.47
N ASP A 360 -24.81 -22.28 8.26
CA ASP A 360 -25.20 -23.67 7.95
C ASP A 360 -25.59 -24.50 9.21
N GLY A 361 -25.63 -23.86 10.38
CA GLY A 361 -25.96 -24.51 11.65
C GLY A 361 -24.77 -25.19 12.34
N ARG A 362 -23.57 -25.15 11.76
CA ARG A 362 -22.34 -25.58 12.43
C ARG A 362 -21.70 -24.38 13.12
N THR A 363 -21.62 -24.41 14.45
CA THR A 363 -20.95 -23.35 15.20
C THR A 363 -19.45 -23.36 14.93
N ARG A 364 -18.95 -22.31 14.29
CA ARG A 364 -17.51 -22.13 14.02
C ARG A 364 -16.87 -21.13 14.99
N GLU A 365 -15.67 -21.45 15.44
CA GLU A 365 -14.81 -20.53 16.17
C GLU A 365 -14.07 -19.63 15.17
N VAL A 366 -14.31 -18.33 15.23
CA VAL A 366 -13.66 -17.34 14.34
C VAL A 366 -12.61 -16.58 15.12
N VAL A 367 -11.37 -16.60 14.63
CA VAL A 367 -10.20 -16.00 15.27
C VAL A 367 -9.47 -15.09 14.28
N ARG A 368 -8.86 -14.01 14.78
CA ARG A 368 -7.97 -13.16 13.98
C ARG A 368 -6.56 -13.75 13.96
N GLY A 369 -6.02 -13.90 12.77
CA GLY A 369 -4.61 -14.16 12.54
C GLY A 369 -3.78 -12.88 12.57
N PRO A 370 -2.51 -12.97 12.15
CA PRO A 370 -1.61 -11.82 12.08
C PRO A 370 -2.14 -10.71 11.17
N ASP A 371 -1.67 -9.48 11.43
CA ASP A 371 -2.00 -8.32 10.60
C ASP A 371 -1.28 -8.33 9.24
N THR A 372 -0.05 -8.84 9.25
CA THR A 372 0.83 -8.95 8.08
C THR A 372 1.52 -10.30 8.11
N LEU A 373 1.68 -10.91 6.92
CA LEU A 373 2.47 -12.14 6.76
C LEU A 373 3.77 -11.88 6.00
N THR A 374 3.90 -10.74 5.34
CA THR A 374 4.95 -10.41 4.39
C THR A 374 4.90 -8.91 4.08
N ALA A 375 5.98 -8.38 3.53
CA ALA A 375 6.00 -7.08 2.87
C ALA A 375 5.40 -7.21 1.46
N ASP A 376 4.52 -6.30 1.07
CA ASP A 376 4.18 -6.14 -0.35
C ASP A 376 5.32 -5.42 -1.09
N ALA A 377 5.20 -5.32 -2.41
CA ALA A 377 6.24 -4.75 -3.25
C ALA A 377 6.54 -3.26 -2.95
N GLU A 378 5.53 -2.52 -2.48
CA GLU A 378 5.66 -1.12 -2.06
C GLU A 378 6.50 -1.02 -0.79
N THR A 379 6.14 -1.78 0.25
CA THR A 379 6.88 -1.84 1.51
C THR A 379 8.30 -2.36 1.29
N SER A 380 8.46 -3.35 0.41
CA SER A 380 9.75 -3.97 0.15
C SER A 380 10.74 -3.08 -0.61
N MET A 381 10.29 -1.98 -1.24
CA MET A 381 11.16 -1.08 -2.00
C MET A 381 12.34 -0.61 -1.17
N GLY A 382 12.08 -0.16 0.06
CA GLY A 382 13.11 0.28 1.03
C GLY A 382 13.65 -0.83 1.95
N MET A 383 13.41 -2.10 1.65
CA MET A 383 13.85 -3.23 2.48
C MET A 383 14.94 -4.06 1.83
N GLU A 384 15.83 -4.57 2.69
CA GLU A 384 16.74 -5.66 2.35
C GLU A 384 16.03 -7.01 2.42
N ARG A 385 16.51 -7.98 1.63
CA ARG A 385 15.96 -9.35 1.59
C ARG A 385 15.86 -10.00 2.98
N THR A 386 16.88 -9.83 3.81
CA THR A 386 16.88 -10.34 5.19
C THR A 386 15.75 -9.75 6.03
N GLY A 387 15.44 -8.47 5.86
CA GLY A 387 14.34 -7.81 6.56
C GLY A 387 12.98 -8.40 6.17
N VAL A 388 12.77 -8.68 4.89
CA VAL A 388 11.55 -9.35 4.39
C VAL A 388 11.45 -10.77 4.95
N LEU A 389 12.52 -11.55 4.87
CA LEU A 389 12.53 -12.92 5.41
C LEU A 389 12.25 -12.95 6.92
N MET A 390 12.78 -11.99 7.69
CA MET A 390 12.47 -11.88 9.12
C MET A 390 10.98 -11.61 9.37
N MET A 391 10.38 -10.69 8.61
CA MET A 391 8.95 -10.38 8.70
C MET A 391 8.09 -11.61 8.35
N GLU A 392 8.45 -12.33 7.28
CA GLU A 392 7.74 -13.54 6.89
C GLU A 392 7.87 -14.65 7.92
N MET A 393 9.06 -14.87 8.48
CA MET A 393 9.31 -15.82 9.56
C MET A 393 8.46 -15.51 10.80
N GLU A 394 8.37 -14.24 11.18
CA GLU A 394 7.55 -13.79 12.32
C GLU A 394 6.05 -13.99 12.05
N GLY A 395 5.57 -13.49 10.91
CA GLY A 395 4.16 -13.56 10.52
C GLY A 395 3.66 -14.99 10.36
N PHE A 396 4.39 -15.86 9.64
CA PHE A 396 4.02 -17.27 9.51
C PHE A 396 4.17 -18.02 10.83
N GLY A 397 5.21 -17.71 11.62
CA GLY A 397 5.37 -18.28 12.95
C GLY A 397 4.16 -17.96 13.85
N GLU A 398 3.65 -16.73 13.81
CA GLU A 398 2.46 -16.32 14.54
C GLU A 398 1.20 -17.00 14.01
N LEU A 399 1.00 -17.04 12.68
CA LEU A 399 -0.13 -17.73 12.07
C LEU A 399 -0.19 -19.20 12.49
N ILE A 400 0.94 -19.91 12.43
CA ILE A 400 1.01 -21.33 12.81
C ILE A 400 0.73 -21.51 14.31
N ARG A 401 1.26 -20.63 15.16
CA ARG A 401 0.94 -20.65 16.60
C ARG A 401 -0.55 -20.43 16.85
N THR A 402 -1.19 -19.54 16.09
CA THR A 402 -2.64 -19.31 16.16
C THR A 402 -3.42 -20.55 15.72
N ILE A 403 -3.04 -21.19 14.61
CA ILE A 403 -3.62 -22.48 14.19
C ILE A 403 -3.49 -23.53 15.31
N ASN A 404 -2.30 -23.70 15.89
CA ASN A 404 -2.07 -24.72 16.91
C ASN A 404 -2.79 -24.42 18.23
N LYS A 405 -3.01 -23.14 18.54
CA LYS A 405 -3.73 -22.72 19.74
C LYS A 405 -5.23 -23.01 19.63
N TYR A 406 -5.86 -22.56 18.54
CA TYR A 406 -7.32 -22.55 18.39
C TYR A 406 -7.88 -23.66 17.49
N GLY A 407 -7.05 -24.28 16.66
CA GLY A 407 -7.46 -25.39 15.81
C GLY A 407 -7.87 -26.62 16.62
N ARG A 408 -8.53 -27.56 15.95
CA ARG A 408 -8.98 -28.83 16.52
C ARG A 408 -8.21 -30.03 15.98
#